data_AF-A0A7V4HHJ5-F1
#
_entry.id   AF-A0A7V4HHJ5-F1
#
_cell.length_a   1.000
_cell.length_b   1.000
_cell.length_c   1.000
_cell.angle_alpha   90.00
_cell.angle_beta   90.00
_cell.angle_gamma   90.00
#
_symmetry.space_group_name_H-M   'P 1'
#
loop_
_entity.id
_entity.type
_entity.pdbx_description
1 polymer ?
#
loop_
_entity_poly.entity_id
_entity_poly.type
_entity_poly.pdbx_seq_one_letter_code
_entity_poly.pdbx_strand_id
1 'polypeptide(L)'
;MNLIDGIAQAIATMEGYFKPNSLAARNNNPGNLRNWGSAPVVSGYASFQTAEQGWAALRAQIQRNIDRGLTLREFFAGKPGVYAGYAPAADKNQPEAYARFVASRLGIDVDTPLSQIAGPGLPRPKEPGQAPVSVWPDLTVLDLAAAAAIAAALIWLLLD
;
A
#
# COMPACT_ATOMS: atom_id res chain seq x y z
N MET A 1 15.45 -0.32 5.56
CA MET A 1 14.76 0.43 4.50
C MET A 1 14.14 1.66 5.15
N ASN A 2 14.26 2.85 4.53
CA ASN A 2 13.59 4.05 5.09
C ASN A 2 12.07 3.97 4.86
N LEU A 3 11.29 4.78 5.58
CA LEU A 3 9.82 4.76 5.53
C LEU A 3 9.28 4.94 4.10
N ILE A 4 9.84 5.89 3.35
CA ILE A 4 9.37 6.25 2.00
C ILE A 4 9.58 5.09 1.02
N ASP A 5 10.77 4.50 1.00
CA ASP A 5 11.07 3.32 0.18
C ASP A 5 10.19 2.13 0.60
N GLY A 6 9.89 1.99 1.89
CA GLY A 6 8.98 0.97 2.40
C GLY A 6 7.55 1.12 1.87
N ILE A 7 6.99 2.32 1.96
CA ILE A 7 5.67 2.63 1.43
C ILE A 7 5.67 2.45 -0.10
N ALA A 8 6.72 2.92 -0.79
CA ALA A 8 6.83 2.81 -2.23
C ALA A 8 6.85 1.35 -2.71
N GLN A 9 7.61 0.47 -2.05
CA GLN A 9 7.63 -0.95 -2.38
C GLN A 9 6.29 -1.63 -2.12
N ALA A 10 5.60 -1.27 -1.02
CA ALA A 10 4.28 -1.80 -0.72
C ALA A 10 3.25 -1.38 -1.79
N ILE A 11 3.23 -0.10 -2.17
CA ILE A 11 2.38 0.41 -3.26
C ILE A 11 2.71 -0.31 -4.57
N ALA A 12 3.99 -0.39 -4.96
CA ALA A 12 4.39 -1.06 -6.20
C ALA A 12 3.97 -2.54 -6.26
N THR A 13 3.97 -3.21 -5.11
CA THR A 13 3.44 -4.58 -5.01
C THR A 13 1.93 -4.62 -5.27
N MET A 14 1.17 -3.72 -4.66
CA MET A 14 -0.28 -3.62 -4.84
C MET A 14 -0.67 -3.28 -6.29
N GLU A 15 0.02 -2.32 -6.88
CA GLU A 15 -0.19 -1.87 -8.26
C GLU A 15 0.24 -2.91 -9.31
N GLY A 16 0.88 -4.01 -8.86
CA GLY A 16 1.32 -5.09 -9.74
C GLY A 16 2.55 -4.73 -10.56
N TYR A 17 3.36 -3.76 -10.14
CA TYR A 17 4.58 -3.36 -10.85
C TYR A 17 5.55 -4.53 -11.05
N PHE A 18 5.62 -5.45 -10.09
CA PHE A 18 6.48 -6.63 -10.16
C PHE A 18 5.86 -7.80 -10.95
N LYS A 19 4.61 -7.67 -11.42
CA LYS A 19 4.00 -8.69 -12.28
C LYS A 19 4.54 -8.50 -13.71
N PRO A 20 5.07 -9.56 -14.35
CA PRO A 20 5.56 -9.46 -15.72
C PRO A 20 4.50 -8.89 -16.65
N ASN A 21 4.88 -7.91 -17.48
CA ASN A 21 4.01 -7.27 -18.46
C ASN A 21 2.72 -6.64 -17.86
N SER A 22 2.73 -6.21 -16.60
CA SER A 22 1.66 -5.36 -16.09
C SER A 22 1.69 -3.97 -16.74
N LEU A 23 0.59 -3.23 -16.67
CA LEU A 23 0.56 -1.84 -17.14
C LEU A 23 1.57 -0.96 -16.39
N ALA A 24 1.65 -1.13 -15.06
CA ALA A 24 2.63 -0.46 -14.20
C ALA A 24 4.08 -0.73 -14.67
N ALA A 25 4.40 -1.99 -14.98
CA ALA A 25 5.73 -2.38 -15.48
C ALA A 25 6.03 -1.76 -16.85
N ARG A 26 5.11 -1.86 -17.82
CA ARG A 26 5.29 -1.29 -19.17
C ARG A 26 5.45 0.23 -19.15
N ASN A 27 4.76 0.90 -18.24
CA ASN A 27 4.80 2.36 -18.11
C ASN A 27 5.96 2.85 -17.23
N ASN A 28 6.82 1.96 -16.71
CA ASN A 28 7.83 2.30 -15.71
C ASN A 28 7.23 3.06 -14.51
N ASN A 29 5.99 2.77 -14.13
CA ASN A 29 5.21 3.53 -13.16
C ASN A 29 4.87 2.64 -11.96
N PRO A 30 5.77 2.52 -10.96
CA PRO A 30 5.54 1.67 -9.80
C PRO A 30 4.37 2.14 -8.93
N GLY A 31 3.91 3.37 -9.07
CA GLY A 31 2.77 3.88 -8.30
C GLY A 31 1.43 3.82 -9.04
N ASN A 32 1.40 3.45 -10.32
CA ASN A 32 0.28 3.78 -11.19
C ASN A 32 -0.18 5.23 -10.97
N LEU A 33 0.78 6.17 -10.88
CA LEU A 33 0.47 7.60 -10.77
C LEU A 33 -0.32 8.02 -12.00
N ARG A 34 -1.47 8.68 -11.82
CA ARG A 34 -2.32 9.13 -12.95
C ARG A 34 -1.64 10.21 -13.81
N ASN A 35 -0.83 11.06 -13.19
CA ASN A 35 -0.05 12.11 -13.85
C ASN A 35 1.20 12.44 -13.00
N TRP A 36 2.26 12.94 -13.65
CA TRP A 36 3.44 13.47 -12.96
C TRP A 36 4.27 14.39 -13.85
N GLY A 37 4.32 15.69 -13.54
CA GLY A 37 5.07 16.67 -14.33
C GLY A 37 4.67 16.65 -15.80
N SER A 38 5.65 16.52 -16.69
CA SER A 38 5.45 16.42 -18.15
C SER A 38 5.42 14.98 -18.68
N ALA A 39 5.40 13.96 -17.80
CA ALA A 39 5.35 12.57 -18.25
C ALA A 39 4.07 12.31 -19.06
N PRO A 40 4.15 11.66 -20.23
CA PRO A 40 2.99 11.35 -21.04
C PRO A 40 2.02 10.44 -20.27
N VAL A 41 0.72 10.56 -20.55
CA VAL A 41 -0.31 9.70 -19.95
C VAL A 41 -0.70 8.62 -20.96
N VAL A 42 -0.48 7.36 -20.59
CA VAL A 42 -0.81 6.18 -21.38
C VAL A 42 -1.79 5.33 -20.59
N SER A 43 -2.96 5.05 -21.18
CA SER A 43 -4.03 4.28 -20.54
C SER A 43 -4.46 4.83 -19.17
N GLY A 44 -4.44 6.15 -19.01
CA GLY A 44 -4.87 6.84 -17.79
C GLY A 44 -3.79 6.98 -16.71
N TYR A 45 -2.55 6.56 -16.98
CA TYR A 45 -1.43 6.62 -16.05
C TYR A 45 -0.21 7.29 -16.67
N ALA A 46 0.57 7.99 -15.86
CA ALA A 46 1.87 8.51 -16.27
C ALA A 46 2.75 7.35 -16.78
N SER A 47 3.47 7.59 -17.86
CA SER A 47 4.45 6.68 -18.45
C SER A 47 5.81 7.34 -18.40
N PHE A 48 6.76 6.70 -17.72
CA PHE A 48 8.10 7.21 -17.52
C PHE A 48 9.08 6.58 -18.51
N GLN A 49 10.12 7.32 -18.87
CA GLN A 49 11.14 6.82 -19.80
C GLN A 49 11.97 5.71 -19.16
N THR A 50 12.21 5.78 -17.84
CA THR A 50 12.95 4.77 -17.10
C THR A 50 12.27 4.44 -15.77
N ALA A 51 12.54 3.25 -15.24
CA ALA A 51 12.04 2.81 -13.94
C ALA A 51 12.45 3.78 -12.82
N GLU A 52 13.69 4.28 -12.85
CA GLU A 52 14.23 5.21 -11.85
C GLU A 52 13.41 6.50 -11.77
N GLN A 53 12.96 7.02 -12.91
CA GLN A 53 12.08 8.19 -12.96
C GLN A 53 10.72 7.91 -12.29
N GLY A 54 10.12 6.75 -12.56
CA GLY A 54 8.86 6.36 -11.93
C GLY A 54 8.99 6.13 -10.43
N TRP A 55 10.07 5.50 -9.98
CA TRP A 55 10.36 5.35 -8.55
C TRP A 55 10.61 6.70 -7.87
N ALA A 56 11.34 7.60 -8.52
CA ALA A 56 11.54 8.96 -8.02
C ALA A 56 10.21 9.72 -7.90
N ALA A 57 9.33 9.60 -8.90
CA ALA A 57 8.00 10.19 -8.89
C ALA A 57 7.13 9.63 -7.75
N LEU A 58 7.10 8.30 -7.57
CA LEU A 58 6.35 7.66 -6.49
C LEU A 58 6.85 8.13 -5.11
N ARG A 59 8.17 8.13 -4.89
CA ARG A 59 8.75 8.63 -3.63
C ARG A 59 8.42 10.08 -3.36
N ALA A 60 8.49 10.94 -4.36
CA ALA A 60 8.14 12.34 -4.21
C ALA A 60 6.64 12.52 -3.92
N GLN A 61 5.76 11.70 -4.50
CA GLN A 61 4.34 11.71 -4.15
C GLN A 61 4.11 11.28 -2.70
N ILE A 62 4.84 10.27 -2.22
CA ILE A 62 4.78 9.82 -0.83
C ILE A 62 5.26 10.92 0.11
N GLN A 63 6.40 11.56 -0.18
CA GLN A 63 6.91 12.68 0.60
C GLN A 63 5.89 13.82 0.70
N ARG A 64 5.25 14.22 -0.42
CA ARG A 64 4.18 15.25 -0.39
C ARG A 64 3.04 14.89 0.57
N ASN A 65 2.69 13.62 0.67
CA ASN A 65 1.63 13.16 1.58
C ASN A 65 2.11 13.08 3.04
N ILE A 66 3.40 12.79 3.27
CA ILE A 66 4.03 12.92 4.59
C ILE A 66 4.01 14.39 5.03
N ASP A 67 4.40 15.31 4.16
CA ASP A 67 4.45 16.76 4.45
C ASP A 67 3.07 17.35 4.74
N ARG A 68 2.01 16.75 4.16
CA ARG A 68 0.60 17.07 4.48
C ARG A 68 0.15 16.57 5.85
N GLY A 69 0.97 15.80 6.56
CA GLY A 69 0.64 15.21 7.86
C GLY A 69 -0.46 14.15 7.78
N LEU A 70 -0.58 13.45 6.66
CA LEU A 70 -1.62 12.43 6.47
C LEU A 70 -1.29 11.14 7.23
N THR A 71 -2.33 10.46 7.71
CA THR A 71 -2.25 9.03 8.10
C THR A 71 -2.28 8.13 6.86
N LEU A 72 -2.07 6.81 6.98
CA LEU A 72 -2.25 5.90 5.83
C LEU A 72 -3.71 5.88 5.35
N ARG A 73 -4.67 5.93 6.28
CA ARG A 73 -6.10 5.98 5.94
C ARG A 73 -6.40 7.22 5.09
N GLU A 74 -5.91 8.39 5.50
CA GLU A 74 -6.08 9.65 4.77
C GLU A 74 -5.26 9.71 3.48
N PHE A 75 -4.08 9.09 3.45
CA PHE A 75 -3.25 8.96 2.24
C PHE A 75 -4.04 8.26 1.13
N PHE A 76 -4.66 7.11 1.41
CA PHE A 76 -5.36 6.34 0.39
C PHE A 76 -6.78 6.84 0.14
N ALA A 77 -7.56 7.10 1.19
CA ALA A 77 -8.95 7.53 1.07
C ALA A 77 -9.10 9.00 0.65
N GLY A 78 -8.09 9.82 0.95
CA GLY A 78 -8.17 11.27 0.88
C GLY A 78 -8.56 11.90 2.22
N LYS A 79 -8.41 13.23 2.27
CA LYS A 79 -8.77 14.09 3.39
C LYS A 79 -9.46 15.33 2.83
N PRO A 80 -10.78 15.52 3.06
CA PRO A 80 -11.54 16.63 2.49
C PRO A 80 -10.86 17.99 2.73
N GLY A 81 -10.78 18.80 1.68
CA GLY A 81 -10.11 20.10 1.71
C GLY A 81 -8.57 20.07 1.71
N VAL A 82 -7.94 18.88 1.80
CA VAL A 82 -6.47 18.74 1.86
C VAL A 82 -5.93 17.92 0.69
N TYR A 83 -6.52 16.76 0.43
CA TYR A 83 -6.02 15.82 -0.57
C TYR A 83 -7.16 14.91 -1.05
N ALA A 84 -7.27 14.73 -2.37
CA ALA A 84 -8.32 13.90 -2.97
C ALA A 84 -8.17 12.39 -2.69
N GLY A 85 -7.01 11.96 -2.20
CA GLY A 85 -6.69 10.55 -1.96
C GLY A 85 -5.87 9.95 -3.09
N TYR A 86 -5.06 8.95 -2.74
CA TYR A 86 -4.24 8.21 -3.69
C TYR A 86 -5.04 7.12 -4.40
N ALA A 87 -5.91 6.43 -3.66
CA ALA A 87 -6.79 5.37 -4.16
C ALA A 87 -8.19 5.53 -3.53
N PRO A 88 -8.89 6.66 -3.78
CA PRO A 88 -10.14 6.97 -3.11
C PRO A 88 -11.27 6.04 -3.56
N ALA A 89 -12.25 5.81 -2.69
CA ALA A 89 -13.39 4.94 -2.97
C ALA A 89 -14.26 5.45 -4.15
N ALA A 90 -14.25 6.76 -4.41
CA ALA A 90 -14.93 7.36 -5.56
C ALA A 90 -14.43 6.81 -6.92
N ASP A 91 -13.17 6.38 -6.96
CA ASP A 91 -12.54 5.73 -8.12
C ASP A 91 -12.79 4.21 -8.15
N LYS A 92 -13.75 3.70 -7.35
CA LYS A 92 -14.04 2.27 -7.14
C LYS A 92 -12.88 1.48 -6.51
N ASN A 93 -11.99 2.16 -5.81
CA ASN A 93 -10.92 1.53 -5.03
C ASN A 93 -11.38 1.12 -3.62
N GLN A 94 -10.52 0.37 -2.92
CA GLN A 94 -10.70 -0.01 -1.52
C GLN A 94 -9.60 0.64 -0.65
N PRO A 95 -9.70 1.94 -0.32
CA PRO A 95 -8.61 2.68 0.33
C PRO A 95 -8.20 2.09 1.69
N GLU A 96 -9.14 1.53 2.44
CA GLU A 96 -8.85 0.86 3.71
C GLU A 96 -7.96 -0.38 3.51
N ALA A 97 -8.18 -1.15 2.43
CA ALA A 97 -7.37 -2.32 2.12
C ALA A 97 -5.93 -1.91 1.77
N TYR A 98 -5.76 -0.82 1.01
CA TYR A 98 -4.46 -0.21 0.76
C TYR A 98 -3.76 0.20 2.05
N ALA A 99 -4.45 0.96 2.92
CA ALA A 99 -3.88 1.42 4.18
C ALA A 99 -3.41 0.25 5.04
N ARG A 100 -4.22 -0.80 5.21
CA ARG A 100 -3.87 -2.01 5.99
C ARG A 100 -2.74 -2.81 5.36
N PHE A 101 -2.72 -2.94 4.03
CA PHE A 101 -1.66 -3.65 3.34
C PHE A 101 -0.31 -2.96 3.58
N VAL A 102 -0.24 -1.64 3.40
CA VAL A 102 0.98 -0.86 3.66
C VAL A 102 1.35 -0.91 5.14
N ALA A 103 0.39 -0.68 6.04
CA ALA A 103 0.61 -0.75 7.49
C ALA A 103 1.22 -2.08 7.93
N SER A 104 0.65 -3.21 7.48
CA SER A 104 1.13 -4.55 7.85
C SER A 104 2.53 -4.84 7.33
N ARG A 105 2.88 -4.36 6.12
CA ARG A 105 4.23 -4.50 5.55
C ARG A 105 5.29 -3.72 6.32
N LEU A 106 4.92 -2.59 6.91
CA LEU A 106 5.85 -1.69 7.59
C LEU A 106 5.80 -1.80 9.12
N GLY A 107 4.80 -2.49 9.69
CA GLY A 107 4.61 -2.58 11.14
C GLY A 107 4.21 -1.24 11.77
N ILE A 108 3.47 -0.41 11.05
CA ILE A 108 2.99 0.90 11.52
C ILE A 108 1.47 0.94 11.64
N ASP A 109 0.95 1.83 12.48
CA ASP A 109 -0.49 2.01 12.66
C ASP A 109 -1.09 2.87 11.53
N VAL A 110 -2.30 2.51 11.06
CA VAL A 110 -2.96 3.18 9.92
C VAL A 110 -3.42 4.60 10.24
N ASP A 111 -3.60 4.93 11.53
CA ASP A 111 -4.12 6.19 12.03
C ASP A 111 -3.02 7.09 12.64
N THR A 112 -1.76 6.62 12.67
CA THR A 112 -0.60 7.46 13.03
C THR A 112 -0.22 8.37 11.84
N PRO A 113 -0.09 9.70 12.04
CA PRO A 113 0.38 10.60 11.00
C PRO A 113 1.79 10.21 10.52
N LEU A 114 1.97 10.10 9.20
CA LEU A 114 3.22 9.62 8.62
C LEU A 114 4.42 10.54 8.92
N SER A 115 4.18 11.83 9.12
CA SER A 115 5.22 12.80 9.54
C SER A 115 5.80 12.51 10.92
N GLN A 116 5.02 11.91 11.83
CA GLN A 116 5.50 11.50 13.16
C GLN A 116 6.41 10.27 13.09
N ILE A 117 6.23 9.43 12.06
CA ILE A 117 7.05 8.24 11.81
C ILE A 117 8.31 8.60 11.01
N ALA A 118 8.23 9.60 10.14
CA ALA A 118 9.33 10.05 9.27
C ALA A 118 10.40 10.88 9.98
N GLY A 119 10.13 11.40 11.20
CA GLY A 119 11.09 12.15 12.01
C GLY A 119 12.25 11.29 12.55
N PRO A 120 13.26 11.88 13.22
CA PRO A 120 14.46 11.17 13.72
C PRO A 120 14.19 10.11 14.81
N GLY A 121 12.93 9.81 15.13
CA GLY A 121 12.54 8.75 16.02
C GLY A 121 11.54 7.84 15.35
N LEU A 122 12.01 6.79 14.68
CA LEU A 122 11.19 5.58 14.58
C LEU A 122 10.85 5.17 16.04
N PRO A 123 9.58 4.89 16.38
CA PRO A 123 9.34 3.96 17.46
C PRO A 123 10.14 2.71 17.13
N ARG A 124 11.07 2.33 18.02
CA ARG A 124 11.83 1.09 17.83
C ARG A 124 10.82 -0.02 17.54
N PRO A 125 11.09 -0.92 16.57
CA PRO A 125 10.35 -2.18 16.49
C PRO A 125 10.24 -2.74 17.90
N LYS A 126 9.05 -3.19 18.31
CA LYS A 126 8.82 -3.79 19.64
C LYS A 126 9.98 -4.74 19.93
N GLU A 127 10.68 -4.51 21.06
CA GLU A 127 11.85 -5.30 21.44
C GLU A 127 11.51 -6.80 21.39
N PRO A 128 12.46 -7.68 20.99
CA PRO A 128 12.26 -9.12 21.03
C PRO A 128 11.99 -9.52 22.49
N GLY A 129 10.73 -9.80 22.83
CA GLY A 129 10.32 -10.14 24.21
C GLY A 129 8.92 -9.68 24.59
N GLN A 130 8.32 -8.72 23.88
CA GLN A 130 6.88 -8.46 24.02
C GLN A 130 6.11 -9.32 23.05
N ALA A 131 5.55 -10.43 23.58
CA ALA A 131 4.63 -11.27 22.84
C ALA A 131 3.53 -10.39 22.22
N PRO A 132 3.22 -10.56 20.92
CA PRO A 132 2.02 -9.95 20.38
C PRO A 132 0.84 -10.47 21.19
N VAL A 133 0.00 -9.55 21.70
CA VAL A 133 -1.31 -9.94 22.19
C VAL A 133 -2.02 -10.55 21.00
N SER A 134 -2.15 -11.87 20.99
CA SER A 134 -2.76 -12.63 19.92
C SER A 134 -4.26 -12.35 19.91
N VAL A 135 -4.70 -11.48 19.01
CA VAL A 135 -6.13 -11.23 18.78
C VAL A 135 -6.57 -11.88 17.47
N TRP A 136 -6.07 -13.08 17.14
CA TRP A 136 -6.64 -14.00 16.15
C TRP A 136 -6.19 -15.43 16.51
N PRO A 137 -7.06 -16.45 16.34
CA PRO A 137 -6.77 -17.80 16.80
C PRO A 137 -5.62 -18.43 16.02
N ASP A 138 -4.75 -19.12 16.75
CA ASP A 138 -3.64 -19.92 16.23
C ASP A 138 -4.22 -21.14 15.48
N LEU A 139 -3.94 -21.24 14.17
CA LEU A 139 -4.42 -22.35 13.32
C LEU A 139 -3.39 -23.50 13.21
N THR A 140 -2.47 -23.64 14.17
CA THR A 140 -1.43 -24.68 14.12
C THR A 140 -1.67 -25.93 14.98
N VAL A 141 -2.87 -26.10 15.55
CA VAL A 141 -3.33 -27.43 16.00
C VAL A 141 -4.37 -27.97 15.03
N LEU A 142 -3.94 -28.92 14.22
CA LEU A 142 -4.83 -29.84 13.51
C LEU A 142 -5.46 -30.76 14.56
N ASP A 143 -6.47 -30.26 15.29
CA ASP A 143 -7.37 -31.10 16.04
C ASP A 143 -8.43 -31.63 15.07
N LEU A 144 -8.57 -32.94 15.03
CA LEU A 144 -9.34 -33.69 14.05
C LEU A 144 -10.86 -33.53 14.30
N ALA A 145 -11.40 -32.31 14.21
CA ALA A 145 -12.84 -32.06 14.44
C ALA A 145 -13.46 -30.82 13.75
N ALA A 146 -12.71 -29.90 13.12
CA ALA A 146 -13.29 -28.63 12.66
C ALA A 146 -12.95 -28.20 11.21
N ALA A 147 -12.76 -29.16 10.30
CA ALA A 147 -12.58 -28.88 8.86
C ALA A 147 -13.94 -28.81 8.13
N ALA A 148 -14.70 -27.73 8.33
CA ALA A 148 -15.87 -27.41 7.50
C ALA A 148 -16.31 -25.94 7.64
N ALA A 149 -15.51 -24.96 7.16
CA ALA A 149 -16.03 -23.58 6.98
C ALA A 149 -15.21 -22.62 6.10
N ILE A 150 -14.01 -22.95 5.60
CA ILE A 150 -13.21 -21.99 4.80
C ILE A 150 -12.81 -22.62 3.47
N ALA A 151 -13.84 -23.05 2.73
CA ALA A 151 -13.75 -23.40 1.32
C ALA A 151 -15.02 -22.88 0.62
N ALA A 152 -15.18 -21.56 0.57
CA ALA A 152 -16.32 -20.95 -0.14
C ALA A 152 -16.04 -19.59 -0.81
N ALA A 153 -14.83 -19.04 -0.75
CA ALA A 153 -14.55 -17.73 -1.39
C ALA A 153 -13.40 -17.75 -2.42
N LEU A 154 -12.89 -18.93 -2.79
CA LEU A 154 -11.94 -19.13 -3.90
C LEU A 154 -12.41 -20.20 -4.91
N ILE A 155 -13.72 -20.50 -4.91
CA ILE A 155 -14.38 -21.35 -5.92
C ILE A 155 -15.53 -20.53 -6.50
N TRP A 156 -15.21 -19.46 -7.23
CA TRP A 156 -16.16 -18.75 -8.11
C TRP A 156 -15.41 -18.15 -9.31
N LEU A 157 -14.36 -18.84 -9.77
CA LEU A 157 -13.61 -18.44 -10.96
C LEU A 157 -13.17 -19.62 -11.85
N LEU A 158 -13.81 -20.78 -11.71
CA LEU A 158 -13.57 -21.95 -12.55
C LEU A 158 -14.86 -22.56 -13.16
N LEU A 159 -16.00 -21.86 -13.08
CA LEU A 159 -17.22 -22.20 -13.80
C LEU A 159 -17.95 -20.91 -14.21
N ASP A 160 -17.46 -20.30 -15.29
CA ASP A 160 -18.23 -19.77 -16.44
C ASP A 160 -17.25 -19.32 -17.53
#